data_AF-A0A1Y4W1X5-F1
#
_entry.id   AF-A0A1Y4W1X5-F1
#
_cell.length_a   1.000
_cell.length_b   1.000
_cell.length_c   1.000
_cell.angle_alpha   90.00
_cell.angle_beta   90.00
_cell.angle_gamma   90.00
#
_symmetry.space_group_name_H-M   'P 1'
#
loop_
_entity.id
_entity.type
_entity.pdbx_description
1 polymer ?
#
loop_
_entity_poly.entity_id
_entity_poly.type
_entity_poly.pdbx_seq_one_letter_code
_entity_poly.pdbx_strand_id
1 'polypeptide(L)'
;MKITYYTIDDLRLPPKRMFHRGWTIQHFDTVEEAIAHYQTLPPTGRKALGVMDGVHVLELVKCLPPYPDDEEGESVWASDYRTLTLWRERPESAEAAKACQEAFHPRYRLDGSVLIPMSSHTRLSERLRDKYLWLNSQGDRHSAVRWVYTAGKGWVPPNILYRRTDRPALVLKYQADGLTEQGAYLPLEVAPWEYDLLLQRTLERQNQVRQKGDRNDESTAKRSSPQ
;
A
#
# COMPACT_ATOMS: atom_id res chain seq x y z
N MET A 1 10.94 -22.25 -13.18
CA MET A 1 10.12 -21.48 -14.13
C MET A 1 10.88 -20.21 -14.47
N LYS A 2 10.92 -19.80 -15.74
CA LYS A 2 11.71 -18.65 -16.18
C LYS A 2 10.99 -17.35 -15.80
N ILE A 3 11.70 -16.43 -15.14
CA ILE A 3 11.21 -15.07 -14.89
C ILE A 3 11.26 -14.27 -16.20
N THR A 4 10.19 -13.52 -16.47
CA THR A 4 10.13 -12.54 -17.55
C THR A 4 9.55 -11.23 -17.04
N TYR A 5 9.90 -10.15 -17.71
CA TYR A 5 9.38 -8.82 -17.44
C TYR A 5 8.36 -8.44 -18.49
N TYR A 6 7.43 -7.57 -18.14
CA TYR A 6 6.42 -7.11 -19.08
C TYR A 6 6.10 -5.64 -18.91
N THR A 7 5.58 -5.05 -19.98
CA THR A 7 4.96 -3.74 -19.97
C THR A 7 3.59 -3.78 -20.61
N ILE A 8 2.66 -2.98 -20.10
CA ILE A 8 1.36 -2.70 -20.70
C ILE A 8 1.32 -1.23 -21.11
N ASP A 9 0.77 -0.94 -22.29
CA ASP A 9 0.66 0.42 -22.85
C ASP A 9 -0.44 1.26 -22.22
N ASP A 10 -1.66 0.75 -22.08
CA ASP A 10 -2.75 1.48 -21.43
C ASP A 10 -3.86 0.60 -20.84
N LEU A 11 -3.81 0.39 -19.52
CA LEU A 11 -4.79 -0.40 -18.77
C LEU A 11 -6.24 0.14 -18.80
N ARG A 12 -6.48 1.36 -19.31
CA ARG A 12 -7.84 1.87 -19.51
C ARG A 12 -8.56 1.19 -20.67
N LEU A 13 -7.81 0.63 -21.60
CA LEU A 13 -8.35 -0.02 -22.77
C LEU A 13 -8.76 -1.47 -22.43
N PRO A 14 -9.66 -2.09 -23.20
CA PRO A 14 -9.83 -3.54 -23.13
C PRO A 14 -8.57 -4.25 -23.65
N PRO A 15 -8.36 -5.55 -23.36
CA PRO A 15 -7.30 -6.32 -24.00
C PRO A 15 -7.46 -6.31 -25.53
N LYS A 16 -6.36 -6.12 -26.27
CA LYS A 16 -6.40 -6.11 -27.75
C LYS A 16 -6.91 -7.44 -28.28
N ARG A 17 -7.85 -7.37 -29.23
CA ARG A 17 -8.40 -8.54 -29.96
C ARG A 17 -8.20 -8.33 -31.46
N MET A 18 -8.34 -9.39 -32.25
CA MET A 18 -8.02 -9.43 -33.68
C MET A 18 -8.70 -8.33 -34.53
N PHE A 19 -9.75 -7.67 -34.03
CA PHE A 19 -10.42 -6.55 -34.70
C PHE A 19 -10.80 -5.38 -33.77
N HIS A 20 -10.23 -5.33 -32.57
CA HIS A 20 -10.54 -4.27 -31.60
C HIS A 20 -9.25 -3.65 -31.06
N ARG A 21 -9.21 -2.30 -31.08
CA ARG A 21 -8.16 -1.55 -30.40
C ARG A 21 -8.23 -1.85 -28.90
N GLY A 22 -7.09 -2.14 -28.33
CA GLY A 22 -6.95 -2.52 -26.93
C GLY A 22 -5.50 -2.41 -26.49
N TRP A 23 -5.24 -2.65 -25.22
CA TRP A 23 -3.87 -2.67 -24.72
C TRP A 23 -3.09 -3.87 -25.22
N THR A 24 -1.78 -3.70 -25.29
CA THR A 24 -0.81 -4.73 -25.62
C THR A 24 0.10 -5.00 -24.43
N ILE A 25 0.43 -6.28 -24.20
CA ILE A 25 1.53 -6.68 -23.33
C ILE A 25 2.74 -6.96 -24.21
N GLN A 26 3.88 -6.35 -23.88
CA GLN A 26 5.18 -6.73 -24.43
C GLN A 26 6.02 -7.37 -23.34
N HIS A 27 6.75 -8.43 -23.69
CA HIS A 27 7.58 -9.19 -22.76
C HIS A 27 9.07 -8.97 -23.06
N PHE A 28 9.88 -9.06 -22.01
CA PHE A 28 11.32 -8.83 -22.03
C PHE A 28 12.03 -9.87 -21.17
N ASP A 29 13.27 -10.18 -21.55
CA ASP A 29 14.12 -11.10 -20.78
C ASP A 29 14.83 -10.38 -19.63
N THR A 30 15.03 -9.06 -19.74
CA THR A 30 15.71 -8.24 -18.72
C THR A 30 14.81 -7.10 -18.22
N VAL A 31 15.07 -6.64 -16.98
CA VAL A 31 14.31 -5.52 -16.40
C VAL A 31 14.69 -4.20 -17.06
N GLU A 32 15.94 -4.05 -17.50
CA GLU A 32 16.47 -2.88 -18.17
C GLU A 32 15.75 -2.63 -19.51
N GLU A 33 15.53 -3.69 -20.30
CA GLU A 33 14.76 -3.60 -21.55
C GLU A 33 13.30 -3.22 -21.30
N ALA A 34 12.69 -3.81 -20.26
CA ALA A 34 11.32 -3.49 -19.87
C ALA A 34 11.19 -2.02 -19.42
N ILE A 35 12.14 -1.52 -18.63
CA ILE A 35 12.20 -0.13 -18.19
C ILE A 35 12.36 0.81 -19.38
N ALA A 36 13.32 0.52 -20.28
CA ALA A 36 13.57 1.33 -21.46
C ALA A 36 12.30 1.42 -22.33
N HIS A 37 11.64 0.29 -22.58
CA HIS A 37 10.37 0.27 -23.30
C HIS A 37 9.27 1.06 -22.57
N TYR A 38 9.09 0.83 -21.26
CA TYR A 38 8.10 1.55 -20.47
C TYR A 38 8.28 3.08 -20.52
N GLN A 39 9.52 3.57 -20.58
CA GLN A 39 9.82 5.00 -20.72
C GLN A 39 9.37 5.57 -22.07
N THR A 40 9.36 4.78 -23.14
CA THR A 40 8.86 5.21 -24.46
C THR A 40 7.34 5.33 -24.54
N LEU A 41 6.60 4.67 -23.65
CA LEU A 41 5.14 4.68 -23.65
C LEU A 41 4.58 6.04 -23.18
N PRO A 42 3.44 6.51 -23.75
CA PRO A 42 2.88 7.82 -23.38
C PRO A 42 2.53 7.94 -21.89
N PRO A 43 2.87 9.06 -21.22
CA PRO A 43 2.52 9.29 -19.82
C PRO A 43 1.03 9.61 -19.60
N THR A 44 0.29 9.92 -20.67
CA THR A 44 -1.17 10.10 -20.62
C THR A 44 -1.93 8.76 -20.53
N GLY A 45 -1.25 7.64 -20.79
CA GLY A 45 -1.77 6.27 -20.68
C GLY A 45 -1.57 5.67 -19.29
N ARG A 46 -2.41 4.69 -18.91
CA ARG A 46 -2.15 3.88 -17.70
C ARG A 46 -1.26 2.71 -18.03
N LYS A 47 -0.01 3.03 -18.36
CA LYS A 47 1.02 2.04 -18.58
C LYS A 47 1.41 1.35 -17.27
N ALA A 48 1.83 0.11 -17.37
CA ALA A 48 2.33 -0.67 -16.23
C ALA A 48 3.59 -1.41 -16.61
N LEU A 49 4.45 -1.67 -15.62
CA LEU A 49 5.60 -2.55 -15.74
C LEU A 49 5.56 -3.55 -14.58
N GLY A 50 5.83 -4.81 -14.88
CA GLY A 50 5.90 -5.85 -13.86
C GLY A 50 6.79 -7.03 -14.22
N VAL A 51 6.78 -8.00 -13.34
CA VAL A 51 7.50 -9.27 -13.44
C VAL A 51 6.51 -10.43 -13.34
N MET A 52 6.79 -11.52 -14.05
CA MET A 52 5.99 -12.73 -14.02
C MET A 52 6.84 -14.00 -14.07
N ASP A 53 6.31 -15.10 -13.55
CA ASP A 53 6.96 -16.42 -13.57
C ASP A 53 6.28 -17.42 -14.52
N GLY A 54 5.47 -16.90 -15.44
CA GLY A 54 4.65 -17.68 -16.38
C GLY A 54 3.22 -17.94 -15.90
N VAL A 55 2.96 -17.86 -14.59
CA VAL A 55 1.61 -18.07 -14.02
C VAL A 55 1.22 -16.89 -13.12
N HIS A 56 2.13 -16.45 -12.27
CA HIS A 56 1.91 -15.39 -11.33
C HIS A 56 2.46 -14.07 -11.88
N VAL A 57 1.81 -12.98 -11.50
CA VAL A 57 2.18 -11.63 -11.91
C VAL A 57 2.40 -10.77 -10.68
N LEU A 58 3.49 -10.01 -10.69
CA LEU A 58 3.73 -8.88 -9.81
C LEU A 58 3.81 -7.64 -10.67
N GLU A 59 2.88 -6.72 -10.44
CA GLU A 59 2.98 -5.39 -11.01
C GLU A 59 3.88 -4.53 -10.12
N LEU A 60 4.96 -4.00 -10.70
CA LEU A 60 5.97 -3.23 -9.97
C LEU A 60 5.57 -1.75 -9.94
N VAL A 61 5.36 -1.15 -11.11
CA VAL A 61 4.98 0.26 -11.23
C VAL A 61 3.82 0.46 -12.20
N LYS A 62 3.07 1.53 -11.97
CA LYS A 62 1.99 2.01 -12.84
C LYS A 62 2.15 3.50 -13.08
N CYS A 63 1.71 3.97 -14.24
CA CYS A 63 1.56 5.39 -14.51
C CYS A 63 0.16 5.84 -14.08
N LEU A 64 0.09 6.71 -13.07
CA LEU A 64 -1.16 7.26 -12.54
C LEU A 64 -1.02 8.76 -12.29
N PRO A 65 -2.07 9.56 -12.59
CA PRO A 65 -2.12 10.99 -12.24
C PRO A 65 -2.33 11.15 -10.73
N PRO A 66 -1.38 11.73 -9.97
CA PRO A 66 -1.54 11.92 -8.54
C PRO A 66 -2.59 12.98 -8.20
N TYR A 67 -2.69 14.05 -8.99
CA TYR A 67 -3.65 15.13 -8.77
C TYR A 67 -4.85 15.01 -9.73
N PRO A 68 -6.04 15.50 -9.32
CA PRO A 68 -7.27 15.34 -10.11
C PRO A 68 -7.21 15.94 -11.53
N ASP A 69 -6.48 17.05 -11.66
CA ASP A 69 -6.39 17.84 -12.89
C ASP A 69 -5.19 17.45 -13.75
N ASP A 70 -4.39 16.47 -13.31
CA ASP A 70 -3.25 15.99 -14.10
C ASP A 70 -3.73 15.24 -15.35
N GLU A 71 -3.24 15.69 -16.51
CA GLU A 71 -3.43 14.99 -17.79
C GLU A 71 -2.45 13.81 -17.93
N GLU A 72 -1.22 14.00 -17.47
CA GLU A 72 -0.16 13.01 -17.47
C GLU A 72 -0.02 12.34 -16.10
N GLY A 73 0.22 11.03 -16.11
CA GLY A 73 0.56 10.30 -14.89
C GLY A 73 2.07 10.30 -14.64
N GLU A 74 2.44 9.96 -13.40
CA GLU A 74 3.80 9.61 -13.05
C GLU A 74 3.89 8.15 -12.62
N SER A 75 5.10 7.61 -12.63
CA SER A 75 5.35 6.25 -12.15
C SER A 75 5.16 6.18 -10.64
N VAL A 76 4.23 5.35 -10.20
CA VAL A 76 3.95 5.04 -8.80
C VAL A 76 4.21 3.57 -8.53
N TRP A 77 4.55 3.23 -7.29
CA TRP A 77 4.61 1.83 -6.87
C TRP A 77 3.21 1.21 -6.93
N ALA A 78 3.07 0.14 -7.69
CA ALA A 78 1.79 -0.56 -7.83
C ALA A 78 1.56 -1.57 -6.70
N SER A 79 2.63 -2.22 -6.25
CA SER A 79 2.60 -3.21 -5.17
C SER A 79 3.89 -3.14 -4.35
N ASP A 80 3.83 -3.54 -3.08
CA ASP A 80 5.03 -3.83 -2.28
C ASP A 80 5.29 -5.34 -2.31
N TYR A 81 6.25 -5.77 -3.13
CA TYR A 81 6.60 -7.19 -3.28
C TYR A 81 6.95 -7.86 -1.95
N ARG A 82 7.49 -7.10 -0.99
CA ARG A 82 7.86 -7.61 0.34
C ARG A 82 6.64 -7.98 1.16
N THR A 83 5.45 -7.53 0.82
CA THR A 83 4.21 -7.92 1.51
C THR A 83 3.59 -9.19 0.92
N LEU A 84 4.06 -9.64 -0.24
CA LEU A 84 3.50 -10.76 -0.99
C LEU A 84 4.40 -12.00 -0.82
N THR A 85 3.90 -13.02 -0.13
CA THR A 85 4.68 -14.23 0.23
C THR A 85 5.46 -14.82 -0.94
N LEU A 86 4.79 -15.00 -2.09
CA LEU A 86 5.41 -15.57 -3.29
C LEU A 86 6.59 -14.73 -3.81
N TRP A 87 6.46 -13.40 -3.80
CA TRP A 87 7.40 -12.49 -4.43
C TRP A 87 8.50 -12.00 -3.49
N ARG A 88 8.23 -11.96 -2.17
CA ARG A 88 9.21 -11.59 -1.14
C ARG A 88 10.48 -12.45 -1.23
N GLU A 89 10.32 -13.73 -1.52
CA GLU A 89 11.42 -14.72 -1.51
C GLU A 89 12.18 -14.80 -2.83
N ARG A 90 11.75 -14.05 -3.86
CA ARG A 90 12.37 -14.07 -5.19
C ARG A 90 13.40 -12.94 -5.33
N PRO A 91 14.68 -13.24 -5.59
CA PRO A 91 15.70 -12.21 -5.77
C PRO A 91 15.36 -11.27 -6.95
N GLU A 92 14.75 -11.81 -8.02
CA GLU A 92 14.35 -11.04 -9.20
C GLU A 92 13.34 -9.95 -8.86
N SER A 93 12.50 -10.14 -7.83
CA SER A 93 11.56 -9.10 -7.37
C SER A 93 12.28 -7.94 -6.70
N ALA A 94 13.30 -8.24 -5.88
CA ALA A 94 14.10 -7.22 -5.22
C ALA A 94 14.98 -6.45 -6.23
N GLU A 95 15.59 -7.17 -7.18
CA GLU A 95 16.37 -6.59 -8.26
C GLU A 95 15.52 -5.68 -9.15
N ALA A 96 14.35 -6.15 -9.57
CA ALA A 96 13.46 -5.36 -10.40
C ALA A 96 12.88 -4.14 -9.67
N ALA A 97 12.55 -4.28 -8.39
CA ALA A 97 12.14 -3.14 -7.56
C ALA A 97 13.29 -2.13 -7.40
N LYS A 98 14.54 -2.58 -7.21
CA LYS A 98 15.69 -1.69 -7.16
C LYS A 98 15.90 -0.95 -8.49
N ALA A 99 15.87 -1.66 -9.61
CA ALA A 99 15.99 -1.06 -10.94
C ALA A 99 14.87 -0.03 -11.20
N CYS A 100 13.63 -0.34 -10.83
CA CYS A 100 12.51 0.60 -10.94
C CYS A 100 12.67 1.82 -10.02
N GLN A 101 13.21 1.65 -8.81
CA GLN A 101 13.49 2.76 -7.89
C GLN A 101 14.51 3.72 -8.48
N GLU A 102 15.60 3.19 -9.06
CA GLU A 102 16.66 3.97 -9.71
C GLU A 102 16.18 4.65 -10.99
N ALA A 103 15.32 3.99 -11.78
CA ALA A 103 14.82 4.55 -13.04
C ALA A 103 13.73 5.61 -12.85
N PHE A 104 12.83 5.42 -11.88
CA PHE A 104 11.58 6.20 -11.80
C PHE A 104 11.45 7.10 -10.58
N HIS A 105 12.21 6.85 -9.51
CA HIS A 105 12.09 7.55 -8.23
C HIS A 105 10.64 7.77 -7.75
N PRO A 106 9.78 6.72 -7.66
CA PRO A 106 8.36 6.91 -7.38
C PRO A 106 8.11 7.63 -6.06
N ARG A 107 7.34 8.72 -6.10
CA ARG A 107 6.98 9.52 -4.92
C ARG A 107 5.74 9.02 -4.21
N TYR A 108 4.91 8.25 -4.90
CA TYR A 108 3.66 7.69 -4.39
C TYR A 108 3.63 6.18 -4.59
N ARG A 109 2.79 5.54 -3.78
CA ARG A 109 2.42 4.13 -3.94
C ARG A 109 0.92 3.97 -3.88
N LEU A 110 0.41 2.93 -4.53
CA LEU A 110 -0.94 2.45 -4.28
C LEU A 110 -1.02 1.77 -2.91
N ASP A 111 -2.01 2.16 -2.12
CA ASP A 111 -2.45 1.47 -0.91
C ASP A 111 -3.94 1.16 -1.04
N GLY A 112 -4.25 -0.08 -1.38
CA GLY A 112 -5.61 -0.50 -1.72
C GLY A 112 -6.17 0.26 -2.93
N SER A 113 -7.08 1.20 -2.70
CA SER A 113 -7.77 1.97 -3.76
C SER A 113 -7.30 3.42 -3.87
N VAL A 114 -6.28 3.83 -3.11
CA VAL A 114 -5.80 5.22 -3.05
C VAL A 114 -4.31 5.31 -3.29
N LEU A 115 -3.82 6.49 -3.64
CA LEU A 115 -2.40 6.82 -3.65
C LEU A 115 -2.01 7.41 -2.30
N ILE A 116 -0.83 7.06 -1.81
CA ILE A 116 -0.23 7.69 -0.62
C ILE A 116 1.22 8.08 -0.89
N PRO A 117 1.72 9.18 -0.28
CA PRO A 117 3.13 9.55 -0.35
C PRO A 117 4.03 8.47 0.23
N MET A 118 5.14 8.23 -0.47
CA MET A 118 6.28 7.50 0.08
C MET A 118 6.93 8.33 1.18
N SER A 119 7.43 7.64 2.21
CA SER A 119 8.17 8.24 3.29
C SER A 119 9.48 7.49 3.49
N SER A 120 10.56 8.24 3.71
CA SER A 120 11.85 7.70 4.16
C SER A 120 11.92 7.57 5.69
N HIS A 121 10.93 8.09 6.42
CA HIS A 121 10.90 8.06 7.87
C HIS A 121 10.43 6.70 8.38
N THR A 122 11.18 6.15 9.33
CA THR A 122 10.91 4.84 9.95
C THR A 122 10.48 4.95 11.42
N ARG A 123 10.40 6.17 11.96
CA ARG A 123 10.08 6.41 13.37
C ARG A 123 9.07 7.54 13.51
N LEU A 124 8.15 7.36 14.46
CA LEU A 124 7.21 8.42 14.81
C LEU A 124 7.89 9.57 15.52
N SER A 125 7.32 10.76 15.31
CA SER A 125 7.67 11.98 16.05
C SER A 125 7.38 11.83 17.55
N GLU A 126 8.00 12.71 18.37
CA GLU A 126 7.80 12.72 19.82
C GLU A 126 6.32 12.87 20.22
N ARG A 127 5.57 13.69 19.48
CA ARG A 127 4.13 13.91 19.67
C ARG A 127 3.29 12.62 19.61
N LEU A 128 3.72 11.64 18.82
CA LEU A 128 2.99 10.40 18.55
C LEU A 128 3.60 9.18 19.24
N ARG A 129 4.70 9.35 19.99
CA ARG A 129 5.48 8.22 20.54
C ARG A 129 4.71 7.42 21.58
N ASP A 130 3.90 8.08 22.39
CA ASP A 130 3.07 7.53 23.47
C ASP A 130 1.59 7.41 23.07
N LYS A 131 1.28 7.50 21.77
CA LYS A 131 -0.08 7.45 21.22
C LYS A 131 -0.35 6.13 20.51
N TYR A 132 -1.62 5.76 20.51
CA TYR A 132 -2.17 4.54 19.91
C TYR A 132 -3.44 4.86 19.13
N LEU A 133 -3.86 3.98 18.23
CA LEU A 133 -5.14 4.12 17.52
C LEU A 133 -6.27 3.54 18.37
N TRP A 134 -7.44 4.18 18.34
CA TRP A 134 -8.66 3.57 18.86
C TRP A 134 -9.30 2.67 17.79
N LEU A 135 -8.80 1.44 17.70
CA LEU A 135 -9.32 0.44 16.76
C LEU A 135 -10.58 -0.23 17.30
N ASN A 136 -11.38 -0.79 16.40
CA ASN A 136 -12.44 -1.72 16.78
C ASN A 136 -11.88 -3.05 17.33
N SER A 137 -12.75 -3.91 17.86
CA SER A 137 -12.36 -5.19 18.47
C SER A 137 -11.67 -6.16 17.50
N GLN A 138 -11.94 -6.04 16.20
CA GLN A 138 -11.33 -6.84 15.14
C GLN A 138 -9.94 -6.32 14.73
N GLY A 139 -9.56 -5.11 15.15
CA GLY A 139 -8.30 -4.49 14.76
C GLY A 139 -8.30 -4.03 13.29
N ASP A 140 -9.46 -3.69 12.73
CA ASP A 140 -9.58 -3.33 11.31
C ASP A 140 -8.73 -2.09 11.00
N ARG A 141 -7.90 -2.20 9.94
CA ARG A 141 -6.87 -1.22 9.54
C ARG A 141 -7.35 0.23 9.57
N HIS A 142 -8.55 0.52 9.05
CA HIS A 142 -9.06 1.90 8.96
C HIS A 142 -10.17 2.22 9.98
N SER A 143 -10.45 1.36 10.97
CA SER A 143 -11.56 1.56 11.91
C SER A 143 -11.45 2.82 12.77
N ALA A 144 -10.23 3.29 13.01
CA ALA A 144 -9.97 4.54 13.71
C ALA A 144 -10.10 5.79 12.81
N VAL A 145 -10.08 5.65 11.48
CA VAL A 145 -10.09 6.79 10.55
C VAL A 145 -11.50 7.41 10.49
N ARG A 146 -11.59 8.72 10.74
CA ARG A 146 -12.84 9.49 10.67
C ARG A 146 -12.91 10.35 9.42
N TRP A 147 -11.80 10.93 9.02
CA TRP A 147 -11.71 11.74 7.81
C TRP A 147 -10.40 11.48 7.07
N VAL A 148 -10.46 11.63 5.76
CA VAL A 148 -9.31 11.48 4.88
C VAL A 148 -9.10 12.80 4.14
N TYR A 149 -7.90 13.37 4.22
CA TYR A 149 -7.56 14.55 3.44
C TYR A 149 -7.00 14.12 2.09
N THR A 150 -7.64 14.55 1.02
CA THR A 150 -7.25 14.25 -0.36
C THR A 150 -6.80 15.49 -1.11
N ALA A 151 -5.81 15.31 -1.99
CA ALA A 151 -5.38 16.37 -2.89
C ALA A 151 -6.56 16.82 -3.78
N GLY A 152 -6.75 18.14 -3.89
CA GLY A 152 -7.81 18.77 -4.69
C GLY A 152 -9.23 18.73 -4.10
N LYS A 153 -9.53 17.91 -3.08
CA LYS A 153 -10.89 17.85 -2.46
C LYS A 153 -10.91 18.16 -0.96
N GLY A 154 -9.77 18.14 -0.28
CA GLY A 154 -9.71 18.36 1.16
C GLY A 154 -10.25 17.16 1.96
N TRP A 155 -10.89 17.44 3.10
CA TRP A 155 -11.43 16.41 4.00
C TRP A 155 -12.67 15.74 3.44
N VAL A 156 -12.62 14.42 3.27
CA VAL A 156 -13.70 13.58 2.76
C VAL A 156 -13.93 12.37 3.67
N PRO A 157 -15.12 11.72 3.60
CA PRO A 157 -15.39 10.52 4.37
C PRO A 157 -14.45 9.34 4.02
N PRO A 158 -14.20 8.39 4.95
CA PRO A 158 -13.25 7.29 4.75
C PRO A 158 -13.63 6.26 3.68
N ASN A 159 -14.87 6.30 3.17
CA ASN A 159 -15.34 5.37 2.15
C ASN A 159 -14.50 5.41 0.85
N ILE A 160 -13.76 6.50 0.62
CA ILE A 160 -12.83 6.59 -0.51
C ILE A 160 -11.71 5.55 -0.47
N LEU A 161 -11.31 5.07 0.72
CA LEU A 161 -10.23 4.08 0.89
C LEU A 161 -10.59 2.72 0.28
N TYR A 162 -11.89 2.48 0.08
CA TYR A 162 -12.43 1.22 -0.45
C TYR A 162 -12.99 1.36 -1.86
N ARG A 163 -13.08 2.59 -2.38
CA ARG A 163 -13.69 2.86 -3.68
C ARG A 163 -12.66 2.60 -4.77
N ARG A 164 -12.77 1.45 -5.43
CA ARG A 164 -11.98 1.17 -6.63
C ARG A 164 -12.39 2.14 -7.73
N THR A 165 -11.43 2.92 -8.18
CA THR A 165 -11.60 3.82 -9.30
C THR A 165 -10.39 3.74 -10.20
N ASP A 166 -10.66 4.11 -11.43
CA ASP A 166 -9.69 4.31 -12.47
C ASP A 166 -8.67 5.42 -12.11
N ARG A 167 -9.08 6.45 -11.37
CA ARG A 167 -8.21 7.53 -10.88
C ARG A 167 -8.17 7.55 -9.36
N PRO A 168 -7.30 6.74 -8.71
CA PRO A 168 -7.14 6.71 -7.27
C PRO A 168 -6.86 8.10 -6.70
N ALA A 169 -7.51 8.45 -5.60
CA ALA A 169 -7.27 9.73 -4.94
C ALA A 169 -5.92 9.73 -4.22
N LEU A 170 -5.17 10.82 -4.31
CA LEU A 170 -3.98 11.04 -3.47
C LEU A 170 -4.39 11.47 -2.07
N VAL A 171 -4.16 10.58 -1.11
CA VAL A 171 -4.41 10.78 0.31
C VAL A 171 -3.16 11.29 0.99
N LEU A 172 -3.27 12.47 1.62
CA LEU A 172 -2.14 13.15 2.25
C LEU A 172 -2.17 13.05 3.78
N LYS A 173 -3.36 12.95 4.39
CA LYS A 173 -3.53 12.88 5.85
C LYS A 173 -4.77 12.07 6.23
N TYR A 174 -4.75 11.58 7.45
CA TYR A 174 -5.90 11.04 8.16
C TYR A 174 -6.20 11.87 9.39
N GLN A 175 -7.49 12.09 9.66
CA GLN A 175 -7.97 12.37 11.00
C GLN A 175 -8.47 11.05 11.58
N ALA A 176 -7.91 10.63 12.70
CA ALA A 176 -8.21 9.36 13.33
C ALA A 176 -8.46 9.50 14.83
N ASP A 177 -9.26 8.60 15.39
CA ASP A 177 -9.42 8.46 16.82
C ASP A 177 -8.17 7.80 17.42
N GLY A 178 -7.60 8.45 18.43
CA GLY A 178 -6.42 8.00 19.14
C GLY A 178 -6.66 7.83 20.63
N LEU A 179 -5.69 7.18 21.26
CA LEU A 179 -5.60 6.99 22.70
C LEU A 179 -4.21 7.39 23.21
N THR A 180 -4.15 7.97 24.40
CA THR A 180 -2.89 8.09 25.14
C THR A 180 -2.45 6.71 25.66
N GLU A 181 -1.23 6.63 26.18
CA GLU A 181 -0.75 5.42 26.85
C GLU A 181 -1.69 4.94 27.97
N GLN A 182 -2.27 5.88 28.72
CA GLN A 182 -3.24 5.65 29.79
C GLN A 182 -4.67 5.37 29.29
N GLY A 183 -4.91 5.40 27.98
CA GLY A 183 -6.21 5.10 27.38
C GLY A 183 -7.18 6.29 27.30
N ALA A 184 -6.71 7.53 27.50
CA ALA A 184 -7.54 8.71 27.31
C ALA A 184 -7.73 9.00 25.82
N TYR A 185 -8.95 9.35 25.41
CA TYR A 185 -9.27 9.70 24.04
C TYR A 185 -8.57 10.99 23.56
N LEU A 186 -8.13 11.00 22.30
CA LEU A 186 -7.74 12.22 21.60
C LEU A 186 -7.91 12.07 20.07
N PRO A 187 -8.26 13.13 19.34
CA PRO A 187 -8.17 13.13 17.88
C PRO A 187 -6.71 13.28 17.43
N LEU A 188 -6.35 12.55 16.38
CA LEU A 188 -5.03 12.58 15.76
C LEU A 188 -5.14 13.04 14.31
N GLU A 189 -4.27 13.97 13.92
CA GLU A 189 -3.96 14.24 12.51
C GLU A 189 -2.57 13.69 12.20
N VAL A 190 -2.51 12.79 11.22
CA VAL A 190 -1.32 11.99 10.88
C VAL A 190 -1.19 11.78 9.37
N ALA A 191 0.04 11.70 8.88
CA ALA A 191 0.30 11.23 7.53
C ALA A 191 0.04 9.72 7.40
N PRO A 192 -0.20 9.18 6.18
CA PRO A 192 -0.44 7.74 5.99
C PRO A 192 0.66 6.84 6.56
N TRP A 193 1.93 7.22 6.42
CA TRP A 193 3.04 6.44 6.97
C TRP A 193 3.09 6.48 8.51
N GLU A 194 2.71 7.60 9.13
CA GLU A 194 2.62 7.69 10.59
C GLU A 194 1.47 6.82 11.11
N TYR A 195 0.34 6.82 10.40
CA TYR A 195 -0.80 5.95 10.71
C TYR A 195 -0.43 4.47 10.65
N ASP A 196 0.32 4.04 9.62
CA ASP A 196 0.81 2.66 9.50
C ASP A 196 1.65 2.24 10.71
N LEU A 197 2.58 3.09 11.16
CA LEU A 197 3.40 2.82 12.34
C LEU A 197 2.58 2.81 13.65
N LEU A 198 1.59 3.69 13.77
CA LEU A 198 0.66 3.68 14.91
C LEU A 198 -0.20 2.41 14.93
N LEU A 199 -0.67 1.96 13.76
CA LEU A 199 -1.45 0.74 13.61
C LEU A 199 -0.64 -0.48 14.03
N GLN A 200 0.58 -0.64 13.50
CA GLN A 200 1.47 -1.74 13.88
C GLN A 200 1.67 -1.81 15.39
N ARG A 201 2.06 -0.68 16.01
CA ARG A 201 2.25 -0.59 17.46
C ARG A 201 0.98 -0.92 18.26
N THR A 202 -0.18 -0.44 17.79
CA THR A 202 -1.46 -0.68 18.46
C THR A 202 -1.82 -2.16 18.44
N LEU A 203 -1.65 -2.82 17.30
CA LEU A 203 -1.89 -4.26 17.15
C LEU A 203 -0.92 -5.09 18.00
N GLU A 204 0.37 -4.72 18.02
CA GLU A 204 1.38 -5.36 18.89
C GLU A 204 0.99 -5.27 20.37
N ARG A 205 0.57 -4.09 20.84
CA ARG A 205 0.09 -3.91 22.23
C ARG A 205 -1.15 -4.76 22.51
N GLN A 206 -2.13 -4.78 21.62
CA GLN A 206 -3.34 -5.59 21.79
C GLN A 206 -3.01 -7.09 21.86
N ASN A 207 -2.10 -7.57 21.00
CA ASN A 207 -1.65 -8.96 21.01
C ASN A 207 -0.93 -9.33 22.31
N GLN A 208 -0.07 -8.45 22.82
CA GLN A 208 0.60 -8.68 24.11
C GLN A 208 -0.38 -8.73 25.29
N VAL A 209 -1.41 -7.88 25.28
CA VAL A 209 -2.46 -7.88 26.32
C VAL A 209 -3.28 -9.18 26.26
N ARG A 210 -3.69 -9.61 25.06
CA ARG A 210 -4.42 -10.89 24.86
C ARG A 210 -3.61 -12.08 25.38
N GLN A 211 -2.34 -12.20 24.98
CA GLN A 211 -1.46 -13.27 25.44
C GLN A 211 -1.18 -13.27 26.95
N LYS A 212 -1.28 -12.12 27.63
CA LYS A 212 -1.16 -12.05 29.10
C LYS A 212 -2.46 -12.50 29.77
N GLY A 213 -3.62 -12.13 29.22
CA GLY A 213 -4.92 -12.60 29.68
C GLY A 213 -5.03 -14.13 29.61
N ASP A 214 -4.74 -14.72 28.45
CA ASP A 214 -4.84 -16.17 28.24
C ASP A 214 -3.94 -16.96 29.20
N ARG A 215 -2.71 -16.47 29.45
CA ARG A 215 -1.78 -17.08 30.41
C ARG A 215 -2.29 -17.01 31.85
N ASN A 216 -2.91 -15.89 32.22
CA ASN A 216 -3.49 -15.73 33.55
C ASN A 216 -4.69 -16.67 33.74
N ASP A 217 -5.57 -16.78 32.75
CA ASP A 217 -6.74 -17.67 32.79
C ASP A 217 -6.33 -19.15 32.86
N GLU A 218 -5.32 -19.57 32.09
CA GLU A 218 -4.78 -20.94 32.13
C GLU A 218 -4.11 -21.26 33.47
N SER A 219 -3.41 -20.29 34.06
CA SER A 219 -2.81 -20.43 35.40
C SER A 219 -3.85 -20.49 36.52
N THR A 220 -4.98 -19.81 36.34
CA THR A 220 -6.10 -19.82 37.27
C THR A 220 -6.84 -21.15 37.18
N ALA A 221 -7.11 -21.64 35.97
CA ALA A 221 -7.72 -22.94 35.70
C ALA A 221 -6.90 -24.11 36.30
N LYS A 222 -5.57 -24.09 36.15
CA LYS A 222 -4.67 -25.10 36.73
C LYS A 222 -4.62 -25.09 38.27
N ARG A 223 -4.93 -23.96 38.91
CA ARG A 223 -5.00 -23.84 40.39
C ARG A 223 -6.36 -24.24 40.96
N SER A 224 -7.42 -24.24 40.16
CA SER A 224 -8.78 -24.58 40.59
C SER A 224 -9.19 -26.04 40.35
N SER A 225 -8.32 -26.88 39.79
CA SER A 225 -8.54 -28.33 39.70
C SER A 225 -8.19 -29.01 41.03
N PRO A 226 -9.15 -29.57 41.79
CA PRO A 226 -8.84 -30.34 42.99
C PRO A 226 -8.15 -31.66 42.63
N GLN A 227 -7.17 -32.07 43.44
CA GLN A 227 -6.65 -33.44 43.46
C GLN A 227 -7.68 -34.43 44.00
#